data_AF-A0A6V7M5L9-F1
#
_entry.id   AF-A0A6V7M5L9-F1
#
_cell.length_a   1.000
_cell.length_b   1.000
_cell.length_c   1.000
_cell.angle_alpha   90.00
_cell.angle_beta   90.00
_cell.angle_gamma   90.00
#
_symmetry.space_group_name_H-M   'P 1'
#
loop_
_entity.id
_entity.type
_entity.pdbx_description
1 polymer ?
#
loop_
_entity_poly.entity_id
_entity_poly.type
_entity_poly.pdbx_seq_one_letter_code
_entity_poly.pdbx_strand_id
1 'polypeptide(L)'
;YIEYFSGLLSGSLRINPSPLYLTHVTVLGVPLFEPTGCRAFLKVYEGFTPVYTSDLYSVTNAREFTVNLGGLRLRGDILVKCYHRVYSKQSREAMFSLQ
;
A
#
# COMPACT_ATOMS: atom_id res chain seq x y z
N TYR A 1 15.74 -1.61 -3.22
CA TYR A 1 16.72 -1.89 -2.14
C TYR A 1 18.18 -1.82 -2.56
N ILE A 2 18.66 -2.58 -3.56
CA ILE A 2 20.09 -2.62 -3.94
C ILE A 2 20.64 -1.22 -4.26
N GLU A 3 19.93 -0.46 -5.09
CA GLU A 3 20.35 0.91 -5.47
C GLU A 3 20.39 1.86 -4.27
N TYR A 4 19.43 1.75 -3.35
CA TYR A 4 19.40 2.57 -2.14
C TYR A 4 20.63 2.32 -1.27
N PHE A 5 20.98 1.05 -1.07
CA PHE A 5 22.16 0.66 -0.29
C PHE A 5 23.47 1.10 -0.98
N SER A 6 23.57 0.90 -2.30
CA SER A 6 24.72 1.37 -3.09
C SER A 6 24.88 2.90 -3.01
N GLY A 7 23.77 3.65 -3.05
CA GLY A 7 23.79 5.10 -2.90
C GLY A 7 24.25 5.56 -1.52
N LEU A 8 23.87 4.84 -0.45
CA LEU A 8 24.37 5.12 0.90
C LEU A 8 25.88 4.84 1.02
N LEU A 9 26.36 3.70 0.48
CA LEU A 9 27.78 3.34 0.52
C LEU A 9 28.66 4.31 -0.28
N SER A 10 28.17 4.76 -1.43
CA SER A 10 28.87 5.75 -2.27
C SER A 10 28.77 7.18 -1.72
N GLY A 11 27.97 7.42 -0.68
CA GLY A 11 27.71 8.75 -0.13
C GLY A 11 26.87 9.66 -1.03
N SER A 12 26.38 9.15 -2.17
CA SER A 12 25.50 9.88 -3.10
C SER A 12 24.08 10.05 -2.54
N LEU A 13 23.66 9.16 -1.63
CA LEU A 13 22.43 9.27 -0.86
C LEU A 13 22.74 9.52 0.61
N ARG A 14 21.85 10.25 1.28
CA ARG A 14 21.86 10.46 2.73
C ARG A 14 20.50 10.14 3.30
N ILE A 15 20.48 9.61 4.51
CA ILE A 15 19.24 9.33 5.24
C ILE A 15 18.60 10.66 5.63
N ASN A 16 17.32 10.84 5.27
CA ASN A 16 16.54 11.98 5.73
C ASN A 16 15.94 11.68 7.11
N PRO A 17 16.27 12.45 8.17
CA PRO A 17 15.71 12.24 9.50
C PRO A 17 14.30 12.83 9.67
N SER A 18 13.82 13.61 8.70
CA SER A 18 12.53 14.29 8.78
C SER A 18 11.37 13.29 8.79
N PRO A 19 10.30 13.54 9.57
CA PRO A 19 9.13 12.68 9.57
C PRO A 19 8.44 12.71 8.19
N LEU A 20 8.01 11.54 7.72
CA LEU A 20 7.25 11.41 6.48
C LEU A 20 5.79 11.08 6.81
N TYR A 21 4.86 11.69 6.07
CA TYR A 21 3.43 11.51 6.28
C TYR A 21 2.78 11.04 4.98
N LEU A 22 2.13 9.88 5.02
CA LEU A 22 1.35 9.35 3.92
C LEU A 22 -0.10 9.84 4.03
N THR A 23 -0.51 10.71 3.11
CA THR A 23 -1.85 11.32 3.14
C THR A 23 -2.89 10.48 2.42
N HIS A 24 -2.54 9.93 1.27
CA HIS A 24 -3.42 9.11 0.43
C HIS A 24 -2.60 8.12 -0.42
N VAL A 25 -3.27 7.07 -0.87
CA VAL A 25 -2.76 6.12 -1.87
C VAL A 25 -3.81 5.97 -2.96
N THR A 26 -3.43 6.27 -4.21
CA THR A 26 -4.28 6.05 -5.38
C THR A 26 -3.77 4.84 -6.15
N VAL A 27 -4.67 3.88 -6.41
CA VAL A 27 -4.39 2.70 -7.21
C VAL A 27 -5.02 2.88 -8.58
N LEU A 28 -4.19 2.90 -9.61
CA LEU A 28 -4.59 3.00 -11.01
C LEU A 28 -4.79 1.61 -11.60
N GLY A 29 -5.78 1.44 -12.48
CA GLY A 29 -6.07 0.18 -13.16
C GLY A 29 -6.71 -0.83 -12.23
N VAL A 30 -7.99 -0.64 -11.91
CA VAL A 30 -8.73 -1.54 -11.00
C VAL A 30 -8.78 -2.96 -11.59
N PRO A 31 -8.23 -3.97 -10.90
CA PRO A 31 -8.25 -5.34 -11.41
C PRO A 31 -9.64 -5.96 -11.27
N LEU A 32 -10.03 -6.73 -12.29
CA LEU A 32 -11.33 -7.40 -12.43
C LEU A 32 -11.32 -8.75 -11.70
N PHE A 33 -11.21 -8.74 -10.37
CA PHE A 33 -11.26 -9.98 -9.55
C PHE A 33 -12.68 -10.58 -9.49
N GLU A 34 -13.71 -9.77 -9.63
CA GLU A 34 -15.12 -10.13 -9.72
C GLU A 34 -15.71 -9.63 -11.05
N PRO A 35 -16.87 -10.17 -11.49
CA PRO A 35 -17.46 -9.81 -12.79
C PRO A 35 -17.64 -8.31 -13.03
N THR A 36 -17.75 -7.51 -11.97
CA THR A 36 -17.95 -6.06 -12.04
C THR A 36 -16.84 -5.24 -11.37
N GLY A 37 -15.80 -5.86 -10.78
CA GLY A 37 -14.70 -5.11 -10.14
C GLY A 37 -13.99 -5.86 -9.00
N CYS A 38 -13.72 -5.19 -7.88
CA CYS A 38 -13.12 -5.81 -6.71
C CYS A 38 -13.51 -5.12 -5.39
N ARG A 39 -13.41 -5.87 -4.30
CA ARG A 39 -13.55 -5.38 -2.92
C ARG A 39 -12.15 -5.25 -2.30
N ALA A 40 -11.58 -4.06 -2.32
CA ALA A 40 -10.19 -3.81 -1.98
C ALA A 40 -10.03 -3.21 -0.58
N PHE A 41 -8.97 -3.57 0.12
CA PHE A 41 -8.52 -2.84 1.31
C PHE A 41 -7.00 -2.83 1.37
N LEU A 42 -6.44 -1.83 2.04
CA LEU A 42 -5.01 -1.57 2.10
C LEU A 42 -4.49 -1.74 3.52
N LYS A 43 -3.28 -2.29 3.65
CA LYS A 43 -2.51 -2.35 4.89
C LYS A 43 -1.15 -1.70 4.71
N VAL A 44 -0.76 -0.89 5.68
CA VAL A 44 0.57 -0.28 5.76
C VAL A 44 1.30 -0.88 6.95
N TYR A 45 2.56 -1.22 6.76
CA TYR A 45 3.43 -1.82 7.76
C TYR A 45 4.71 -0.99 7.91
N GLU A 46 5.18 -0.86 9.14
CA GLU A 46 6.55 -0.46 9.46
C GLU A 46 7.34 -1.71 9.85
N GLY A 47 8.30 -2.11 9.00
CA GLY A 47 8.92 -3.43 9.06
C GLY A 47 7.86 -4.54 8.95
N PHE A 48 7.69 -5.32 10.03
CA PHE A 48 6.70 -6.39 10.11
C PHE A 48 5.43 -6.02 10.90
N THR A 49 5.34 -4.78 11.40
CA THR A 49 4.25 -4.34 12.27
C THR A 49 3.20 -3.57 11.46
N PRO A 50 1.92 -4.02 11.41
CA PRO A 50 0.86 -3.27 10.74
C PRO A 50 0.56 -1.99 11.52
N VAL A 51 0.72 -0.84 10.88
CA VAL A 51 0.46 0.48 11.47
C VAL A 51 -0.86 1.10 10.97
N TYR A 52 -1.39 0.61 9.85
CA TYR A 52 -2.68 1.05 9.33
C TYR A 52 -3.38 -0.07 8.56
N THR A 53 -4.71 -0.12 8.68
CA THR A 53 -5.60 -0.93 7.85
C THR A 53 -6.77 -0.06 7.43
N SER A 54 -7.01 0.06 6.13
CA SER A 54 -8.13 0.84 5.62
C SER A 54 -9.46 0.10 5.79
N ASP A 55 -10.55 0.83 5.60
CA ASP A 55 -11.85 0.25 5.31
C ASP A 55 -11.85 -0.55 4.00
N LEU A 56 -12.95 -1.27 3.78
CA LEU A 56 -13.19 -2.02 2.55
C LEU A 56 -13.83 -1.11 1.49
N TYR A 57 -13.16 -1.00 0.34
CA TYR A 57 -13.60 -0.23 -0.81
C TYR A 57 -14.23 -1.17 -1.84
N SER A 58 -15.50 -0.95 -2.17
CA SER A 58 -16.15 -1.64 -3.29
C SER A 58 -15.89 -0.84 -4.56
N VAL A 59 -15.02 -1.36 -5.43
CA VAL A 59 -14.58 -0.68 -6.64
C VAL A 59 -15.19 -1.39 -7.84
N THR A 60 -16.05 -0.70 -8.58
CA THR A 60 -16.88 -1.30 -9.63
C THR A 60 -16.81 -0.44 -10.90
N ASN A 61 -16.43 -1.01 -12.03
CA ASN A 61 -16.25 -0.28 -13.31
C ASN A 61 -15.43 1.04 -13.21
N ALA A 62 -14.53 1.15 -12.24
CA ALA A 62 -13.71 2.33 -12.04
C ALA A 62 -12.30 2.15 -12.62
N ARG A 63 -11.68 3.26 -13.04
CA ARG A 63 -10.28 3.26 -13.52
C ARG A 63 -9.28 3.34 -12.38
N GLU A 64 -9.67 3.90 -11.25
CA GLU A 64 -8.83 4.07 -10.08
C GLU A 64 -9.67 4.11 -8.79
N PHE A 65 -9.00 3.94 -7.65
CA PHE A 65 -9.58 4.26 -6.35
C PHE A 65 -8.51 4.86 -5.43
N THR A 66 -8.93 5.74 -4.52
CA THR A 66 -8.05 6.41 -3.57
C THR A 66 -8.44 6.06 -2.14
N VAL A 67 -7.45 5.64 -1.36
CA VAL A 67 -7.57 5.46 0.09
C VAL A 67 -6.97 6.68 0.76
N ASN A 68 -7.76 7.39 1.56
CA ASN A 68 -7.27 8.50 2.37
C ASN A 68 -6.80 7.98 3.74
N LEU A 69 -5.60 8.38 4.17
CA LEU A 69 -4.98 7.93 5.43
C LEU A 69 -4.89 9.05 6.48
N GLY A 70 -5.27 10.28 6.13
CA GLY A 70 -5.30 11.40 7.08
C GLY A 70 -3.92 11.85 7.58
N GLY A 71 -2.85 11.54 6.84
CA GLY A 71 -1.48 11.91 7.23
C GLY A 71 -0.86 10.90 8.20
N LEU A 72 -0.89 9.62 7.83
CA LEU A 72 -0.24 8.55 8.59
C LEU A 72 1.27 8.81 8.64
N ARG A 73 1.80 9.06 9.84
CA ARG A 73 3.24 9.21 10.05
C ARG A 73 3.93 7.86 9.82
N LEU A 74 5.02 7.89 9.05
CA LEU A 74 5.80 6.72 8.69
C LEU A 74 7.28 6.92 9.02
N ARG A 75 7.96 5.82 9.39
CA ARG A 75 9.39 5.77 9.63
C ARG A 75 9.99 4.40 9.27
N GLY A 76 11.16 4.43 8.64
CA GLY A 76 11.94 3.22 8.35
C GLY A 76 11.45 2.49 7.10
N ASP A 77 11.52 1.15 7.13
CA ASP A 77 11.06 0.30 6.02
C ASP A 77 9.54 0.22 5.99
N ILE A 78 8.93 0.70 4.91
CA ILE A 78 7.49 0.77 4.77
C ILE A 78 7.03 -0.26 3.75
N LEU A 79 6.14 -1.15 4.16
CA LEU A 79 5.52 -2.12 3.27
C LEU A 79 4.03 -1.77 3.11
N VAL A 80 3.61 -1.56 1.87
CA VAL A 80 2.22 -1.32 1.50
C VAL A 80 1.68 -2.54 0.78
N LYS A 81 0.58 -3.11 1.29
CA LYS A 81 -0.11 -4.25 0.70
C LYS A 81 -1.57 -3.93 0.43
N CYS A 82 -2.01 -4.20 -0.79
CA CYS A 82 -3.42 -4.12 -1.15
C CYS A 82 -3.97 -5.53 -1.34
N TYR A 83 -5.18 -5.74 -0.83
CA TYR A 83 -5.83 -7.04 -0.83
C TYR A 83 -7.23 -6.95 -1.42
N HIS A 84 -7.62 -7.99 -2.14
CA HIS A 84 -9.01 -8.24 -2.50
C HIS A 84 -9.65 -9.18 -1.46
N ARG A 85 -10.81 -8.82 -0.92
CA ARG A 85 -11.59 -9.65 0.01
C ARG A 85 -12.49 -10.62 -0.76
N VAL A 86 -12.26 -11.92 -0.57
CA VAL A 86 -13.03 -13.00 -1.21
C VAL A 86 -14.06 -13.54 -0.22
N TYR A 87 -15.33 -13.16 -0.38
CA TYR A 87 -16.40 -13.54 0.56
C TYR A 87 -16.73 -15.03 0.51
N SER A 88 -16.74 -15.63 -0.67
CA SER A 88 -17.09 -17.05 -0.87
C SER A 88 -16.19 -18.00 -0.07
N LYS A 89 -14.94 -17.60 0.19
CA LYS A 89 -13.93 -18.40 0.89
C LYS A 89 -13.53 -17.83 2.24
N GLN A 90 -14.19 -16.76 2.70
CA GLN A 90 -13.80 -15.98 3.88
C GLN A 90 -12.29 -15.65 3.92
N SER A 91 -11.72 -15.36 2.75
CA SER A 91 -10.28 -15.20 2.58
C SER A 91 -9.95 -13.84 1.96
N ARG A 92 -8.65 -13.61 1.76
CA ARG A 92 -8.14 -12.44 1.04
C ARG A 92 -7.02 -12.87 0.11
N GLU A 93 -6.93 -12.20 -1.03
CA GLU A 93 -5.89 -12.38 -2.03
C GLU A 93 -5.08 -11.10 -2.16
N ALA A 94 -3.76 -11.21 -2.29
CA ALA A 94 -2.91 -10.04 -2.47
C ALA A 94 -3.04 -9.54 -3.91
N MET A 95 -3.39 -8.26 -4.07
CA MET A 95 -3.43 -7.60 -5.39
C MET A 95 -2.01 -7.13 -5.75
N PHE A 96 -1.37 -6.43 -4.81
CA PHE A 96 0.02 -6.02 -4.93
C PHE A 96 0.65 -5.83 -3.54
N SER A 97 1.98 -5.79 -3.56
CA SER A 97 2.81 -5.49 -2.41
C SER A 97 4.01 -4.67 -2.89
N LEU A 98 4.33 -3.58 -2.21
CA LEU A 98 5.50 -2.76 -2.52
C LEU A 98 6.22 -2.32 -1.25
N GLN A 99 7.54 -2.18 -1.37
CA GLN A 99 8.46 -1.78 -0.31
C GLN A 99 9.57 -0.92 -0.92
#